data_AF-A0A329R8I0-F1
#
_entry.id   AF-A0A329R8I0-F1
#
_cell.length_a   1.000
_cell.length_b   1.000
_cell.length_c   1.000
_cell.angle_alpha   90.00
_cell.angle_beta   90.00
_cell.angle_gamma   90.00
#
_symmetry.space_group_name_H-M   'P 1'
#
loop_
_entity.id
_entity.type
_entity.pdbx_description
1 polymer ?
#
loop_
_entity_poly.entity_id
_entity_poly.type
_entity_poly.pdbx_seq_one_letter_code
_entity_poly.pdbx_strand_id
1 'polypeptide(L)'
;MATLYTKLKGAANVYTMDHRGTGRSTFLDCSAAQAATSGSPGGKIIDPSEVPSCAQALERKYRDLSSFSTTSAAKDLVTLVAEFSNGKDTIVYSVSYGSLLAERIMHLDLPKLLVTFWMGSQQLRGQLPICFRIFLMVILT
;
A
#
# COMPACT_ATOMS: atom_id res chain seq x y z
N MET A 1 -15.28 4.14 3.66
CA MET A 1 -15.30 2.99 4.58
C MET A 1 -16.63 2.82 5.31
N ALA A 2 -17.15 3.86 5.95
CA ALA A 2 -18.46 3.84 6.62
C ALA A 2 -19.59 3.25 5.74
N THR A 3 -19.65 3.66 4.46
CA THR A 3 -20.63 3.12 3.50
C THR A 3 -20.57 1.60 3.34
N LEU A 4 -19.37 1.01 3.32
CA LEU A 4 -19.22 -0.43 3.18
C LEU A 4 -19.61 -1.15 4.48
N TYR A 5 -19.18 -0.63 5.64
CA TYR A 5 -19.59 -1.15 6.94
C TYR A 5 -21.12 -1.13 7.11
N THR A 6 -21.79 -0.05 6.68
CA THR A 6 -23.26 0.04 6.65
C THR A 6 -23.88 -0.96 5.68
N LYS A 7 -23.32 -1.12 4.46
CA LYS A 7 -23.81 -2.12 3.49
C LYS A 7 -23.66 -3.56 4.00
N LEU A 8 -22.61 -3.83 4.77
CA LEU A 8 -22.39 -5.10 5.46
C LEU A 8 -23.21 -5.23 6.75
N LYS A 9 -24.05 -4.25 7.08
CA LYS A 9 -24.93 -4.23 8.27
C LYS A 9 -24.18 -4.45 9.58
N GLY A 10 -22.92 -4.02 9.65
CA GLY A 10 -22.06 -4.25 10.82
C GLY A 10 -21.70 -5.72 11.06
N ALA A 11 -21.94 -6.61 10.10
CA ALA A 11 -21.62 -8.04 10.23
C ALA A 11 -20.12 -8.34 10.06
N ALA A 12 -19.32 -7.34 9.67
CA ALA A 12 -17.88 -7.49 9.50
C ALA A 12 -17.14 -6.21 9.92
N ASN A 13 -15.94 -6.39 10.46
CA ASN A 13 -15.03 -5.29 10.74
C ASN A 13 -14.24 -4.98 9.47
N VAL A 14 -14.14 -3.69 9.13
CA VAL A 14 -13.43 -3.28 7.92
C VAL A 14 -12.27 -2.36 8.25
N TYR A 15 -11.07 -2.76 7.83
CA TYR A 15 -9.82 -2.06 8.07
C TYR A 15 -9.20 -1.56 6.76
N THR A 16 -8.56 -0.40 6.84
CA THR A 16 -7.59 0.08 5.85
C THR A 16 -6.27 0.31 6.56
N MET A 17 -5.17 0.02 5.88
CA MET A 17 -3.84 0.34 6.37
C MET A 17 -3.06 1.13 5.33
N ASP A 18 -2.33 2.14 5.80
CA ASP A 18 -1.25 2.73 5.04
C ASP A 18 0.00 1.86 5.30
N HIS A 19 0.48 1.13 4.30
CA HIS A 19 1.68 0.30 4.49
C HIS A 19 2.93 1.16 4.67
N ARG A 20 4.02 0.56 5.14
CA ARG A 20 5.32 1.24 5.30
C ARG A 20 5.67 2.04 4.05
N GLY A 21 6.06 3.29 4.25
CA GLY A 21 6.45 4.20 3.18
C GLY A 21 5.34 5.12 2.67
N THR A 22 4.09 4.93 3.13
CA THR A 22 2.92 5.61 2.56
C THR A 22 2.00 6.23 3.60
N GLY A 23 1.15 7.16 3.15
CA GLY A 23 0.06 7.74 3.93
C GLY A 23 0.48 8.25 5.32
N ARG A 24 -0.23 7.79 6.34
CA ARG A 24 -0.04 8.14 7.76
C ARG A 24 0.98 7.27 8.48
N SER A 25 1.55 6.27 7.80
CA SER A 25 2.69 5.50 8.31
C SER A 25 3.97 6.33 8.14
N THR A 26 5.14 5.68 8.13
CA THR A 26 6.41 6.35 7.83
C THR A 26 6.47 6.73 6.35
N PHE A 27 5.84 7.84 5.97
CA PHE A 27 5.84 8.34 4.60
C PHE A 27 7.28 8.61 4.11
N LEU A 28 7.64 8.03 2.95
CA LEU A 28 8.93 8.30 2.32
C LEU A 28 8.86 9.63 1.58
N ASP A 29 9.22 10.69 2.32
CA ASP A 29 9.38 12.03 1.76
C ASP A 29 10.81 12.22 1.24
N CYS A 30 10.92 12.71 0.01
CA CYS A 30 12.17 13.03 -0.68
C CYS A 30 12.56 14.51 -0.55
N SER A 31 12.00 15.26 0.41
CA SER A 31 12.24 16.70 0.59
C SER A 31 13.71 17.10 0.70
N ALA A 32 14.56 16.27 1.32
CA ALA A 32 16.01 16.50 1.38
C ALA A 32 16.69 16.50 -0.01
N ALA A 33 16.14 15.75 -0.97
CA ALA A 33 16.57 15.73 -2.37
C ALA A 33 15.83 16.77 -3.24
N GLN A 34 14.94 17.57 -2.63
CA GLN A 34 14.00 18.47 -3.31
C GLN A 34 13.12 17.77 -4.36
N ALA A 35 13.03 16.45 -4.36
CA ALA A 35 12.15 15.71 -5.27
C ALA A 35 10.70 15.78 -4.80
N ALA A 36 9.75 15.76 -5.75
CA ALA A 36 8.32 15.99 -5.48
C ALA A 36 8.01 17.34 -4.79
N THR A 37 8.87 18.35 -4.96
CA THR A 37 8.63 19.73 -4.50
C THR A 37 8.23 20.64 -5.67
N SER A 38 7.62 21.79 -5.37
CA SER A 38 7.22 22.75 -6.42
C SER A 38 8.37 23.28 -7.28
N GLY A 39 9.63 23.17 -6.82
CA GLY A 39 10.82 23.54 -7.56
C GLY A 39 11.48 22.38 -8.33
N SER A 40 10.92 21.18 -8.26
CA SER A 40 11.47 19.97 -8.87
C SER A 40 10.99 19.79 -10.32
N PRO A 41 11.78 19.19 -11.23
CA PRO A 41 11.35 18.85 -12.58
C PRO A 41 9.98 18.15 -12.65
N GLY A 42 9.69 17.24 -11.71
CA GLY A 42 8.41 16.53 -11.62
C GLY A 42 7.29 17.28 -10.87
N GLY A 43 7.58 18.46 -10.33
CA GLY A 43 6.65 19.22 -9.48
C GLY A 43 6.28 18.44 -8.23
N LYS A 44 5.00 18.13 -8.00
CA LYS A 44 4.56 17.35 -6.83
C LYS A 44 4.67 15.83 -7.04
N ILE A 45 5.15 15.41 -8.19
CA ILE A 45 5.34 14.00 -8.57
C ILE A 45 6.84 13.80 -8.70
N ILE A 46 7.34 12.62 -8.32
CA ILE A 46 8.76 12.29 -8.50
C ILE A 46 9.01 12.04 -9.99
N ASP A 47 9.91 12.79 -10.59
CA ASP A 47 10.43 12.49 -11.92
C ASP A 47 11.45 11.34 -11.85
N PRO A 48 11.52 10.42 -12.85
CA PRO A 48 12.50 9.35 -12.85
C PRO A 48 13.95 9.80 -12.64
N SER A 49 14.31 11.01 -13.08
CA SER A 49 15.65 11.60 -12.86
C SER A 49 15.94 11.98 -11.40
N GLU A 50 14.91 12.14 -10.57
CA GLU A 50 15.01 12.49 -9.15
C GLU A 50 15.09 11.26 -8.24
N VAL A 51 14.77 10.07 -8.76
CA VAL A 51 14.78 8.81 -8.00
C VAL A 51 16.13 8.52 -7.37
N PRO A 52 17.29 8.64 -8.05
CA PRO A 52 18.59 8.33 -7.46
C PRO A 52 18.94 9.22 -6.27
N SER A 53 18.67 10.53 -6.37
CA SER A 53 18.95 11.48 -5.29
C SER A 53 18.02 11.27 -4.10
N CYS A 54 16.73 10.99 -4.36
CA CYS A 54 15.81 10.59 -3.30
C CYS A 54 16.25 9.30 -2.62
N ALA A 55 16.58 8.25 -3.37
CA ALA A 55 17.01 6.97 -2.81
C ALA A 55 18.21 7.16 -1.87
N GLN A 56 19.23 7.93 -2.29
CA GLN A 56 20.39 8.21 -1.45
C GLN A 56 20.02 8.99 -0.18
N ALA A 57 19.10 9.96 -0.26
CA ALA A 57 18.63 10.70 0.91
C ALA A 57 17.87 9.78 1.90
N LEU A 58 17.05 8.87 1.38
CA LEU A 58 16.33 7.89 2.19
C LEU A 58 17.28 6.85 2.81
N GLU A 59 18.29 6.37 2.07
CA GLU A 59 19.32 5.47 2.60
C GLU A 59 20.10 6.12 3.74
N ARG A 60 20.48 7.41 3.64
CA ARG A 60 21.14 8.11 4.75
C ARG A 60 20.25 8.21 5.99
N LYS A 61 18.93 8.35 5.80
CA LYS A 61 17.96 8.50 6.89
C LYS A 61 17.65 7.17 7.58
N TYR A 62 17.35 6.13 6.80
CA TYR A 62 16.84 4.85 7.31
C TYR A 62 17.89 3.73 7.32
N ARG A 63 19.05 3.93 6.69
CA ARG A 63 20.14 2.97 6.45
C ARG A 63 19.74 1.82 5.55
N ASP A 64 18.70 1.08 5.92
CA ASP A 64 18.19 -0.07 5.18
C ASP A 64 16.77 0.18 4.65
N LEU A 65 16.66 0.34 3.33
CA LEU A 65 15.39 0.52 2.64
C LEU A 65 14.64 -0.78 2.40
N SER A 66 15.23 -1.95 2.68
CA SER A 66 14.54 -3.25 2.58
C SER A 66 13.32 -3.33 3.50
N SER A 67 13.34 -2.56 4.59
CA SER A 67 12.22 -2.39 5.52
C SER A 67 10.97 -1.78 4.87
N PHE A 68 11.11 -1.07 3.74
CA PHE A 68 10.02 -0.49 2.94
C PHE A 68 9.65 -1.34 1.71
N SER A 69 10.22 -2.55 1.59
CA SER A 69 9.91 -3.44 0.47
C SER A 69 8.45 -3.93 0.49
N THR A 70 7.99 -4.38 -0.67
CA THR A 70 6.68 -5.04 -0.85
C THR A 70 6.54 -6.29 0.03
N THR A 71 7.65 -6.98 0.32
CA THR A 71 7.67 -8.14 1.23
C THR A 71 7.47 -7.71 2.68
N SER A 72 8.10 -6.63 3.11
CA SER A 72 7.93 -6.09 4.46
C SER A 72 6.48 -5.61 4.66
N ALA A 73 5.93 -4.89 3.67
CA ALA A 73 4.53 -4.48 3.67
C ALA A 73 3.56 -5.70 3.73
N ALA A 74 3.86 -6.78 2.99
CA ALA A 74 3.07 -8.00 3.03
C ALA A 74 3.09 -8.65 4.42
N LYS A 75 4.27 -8.72 5.06
CA LYS A 75 4.43 -9.23 6.44
C LYS A 75 3.67 -8.40 7.47
N ASP A 76 3.62 -7.07 7.31
CA ASP A 76 2.83 -6.22 8.21
C ASP A 76 1.34 -6.54 8.08
N LEU A 77 0.82 -6.74 6.85
CA LEU A 77 -0.57 -7.14 6.67
C LEU A 77 -0.84 -8.54 7.26
N VAL A 78 0.08 -9.49 7.07
CA VAL A 78 -0.02 -10.83 7.70
C VAL A 78 -0.14 -10.70 9.22
N THR A 79 0.69 -9.87 9.84
CA THR A 79 0.65 -9.60 11.29
C THR A 79 -0.68 -9.00 11.71
N LEU A 80 -1.18 -8.00 10.96
CA LEU A 80 -2.46 -7.36 11.24
C LEU A 80 -3.62 -8.36 11.13
N VAL A 81 -3.64 -9.20 10.10
CA VAL A 81 -4.65 -10.26 9.97
C VAL A 81 -4.57 -11.23 11.14
N ALA A 82 -3.38 -11.67 11.55
CA ALA A 82 -3.21 -12.57 12.68
C ALA A 82 -3.73 -11.97 14.01
N GLU A 83 -3.50 -10.66 14.22
CA GLU A 83 -3.89 -9.97 15.45
C GLU A 83 -5.39 -9.63 15.49
N PHE A 84 -5.97 -9.17 14.38
CA PHE A 84 -7.34 -8.64 14.36
C PHE A 84 -8.39 -9.63 13.86
N SER A 85 -8.02 -10.73 13.17
CA SER A 85 -9.00 -11.68 12.61
C SER A 85 -9.82 -12.42 13.66
N ASN A 86 -9.38 -12.44 14.92
CA ASN A 86 -10.01 -13.21 16.00
C ASN A 86 -10.24 -14.69 15.63
N GLY A 87 -9.34 -15.25 14.81
CA GLY A 87 -9.40 -16.65 14.35
C GLY A 87 -10.41 -16.95 13.25
N LYS A 88 -11.13 -15.94 12.76
CA LYS A 88 -12.13 -16.06 11.71
C LYS A 88 -11.54 -15.82 10.30
N ASP A 89 -12.32 -16.20 9.29
CA ASP A 89 -11.92 -16.03 7.90
C ASP A 89 -11.79 -14.55 7.55
N THR A 90 -10.71 -14.23 6.84
CA THR A 90 -10.36 -12.87 6.48
C THR A 90 -10.35 -12.69 4.98
N ILE A 91 -11.02 -11.64 4.51
CA ILE A 91 -11.04 -11.26 3.10
C ILE A 91 -10.12 -10.06 2.90
N VAL A 92 -9.15 -10.19 2.01
CA VAL A 92 -8.29 -9.08 1.57
C VAL A 92 -8.75 -8.63 0.19
N TYR A 93 -9.27 -7.43 0.12
CA TYR A 93 -9.70 -6.78 -1.10
C TYR A 93 -8.63 -5.82 -1.60
N SER A 94 -8.16 -6.08 -2.82
CA SER A 94 -6.99 -5.43 -3.40
C SER A 94 -7.27 -4.82 -4.78
N VAL A 95 -6.80 -3.59 -4.99
CA VAL A 95 -6.95 -2.85 -6.25
C VAL A 95 -5.62 -2.21 -6.64
N SER A 96 -5.31 -2.18 -7.94
CA SER A 96 -4.09 -1.55 -8.48
C SER A 96 -2.82 -2.12 -7.83
N TYR A 97 -1.94 -1.29 -7.26
CA TYR A 97 -0.75 -1.73 -6.51
C TYR A 97 -1.08 -2.75 -5.40
N GLY A 98 -2.28 -2.68 -4.82
CA GLY A 98 -2.75 -3.66 -3.84
C GLY A 98 -2.70 -5.09 -4.37
N SER A 99 -2.85 -5.31 -5.68
CA SER A 99 -2.74 -6.64 -6.30
C SER A 99 -1.34 -7.25 -6.12
N LEU A 100 -0.29 -6.46 -6.28
CA LEU A 100 1.08 -6.95 -6.09
C LEU A 100 1.34 -7.31 -4.61
N LEU A 101 0.77 -6.53 -3.70
CA LEU A 101 0.85 -6.81 -2.28
C LEU A 101 0.10 -8.10 -1.92
N ALA A 102 -1.11 -8.28 -2.46
CA ALA A 102 -1.92 -9.48 -2.31
C ALA A 102 -1.22 -10.75 -2.83
N GLU A 103 -0.64 -10.70 -4.03
CA GLU A 103 0.14 -11.81 -4.59
C GLU A 103 1.32 -12.16 -3.68
N ARG A 104 2.02 -11.15 -3.14
CA ARG A 104 3.12 -11.40 -2.22
C ARG A 104 2.67 -12.08 -0.93
N ILE A 105 1.46 -11.78 -0.45
CA ILE A 105 0.90 -12.42 0.74
C ILE A 105 0.53 -13.88 0.48
N MET A 106 0.01 -14.21 -0.71
CA MET A 106 -0.22 -15.61 -1.09
C MET A 106 1.07 -16.43 -1.06
N HIS A 107 2.19 -15.86 -1.51
CA HIS A 107 3.50 -16.49 -1.41
C HIS A 107 4.03 -16.66 0.02
N LEU A 108 3.46 -15.98 1.02
CA LEU A 108 3.81 -16.14 2.43
C LEU A 108 2.98 -17.24 3.15
N ASP A 109 2.12 -17.95 2.41
CA ASP A 109 1.36 -19.15 2.80
C ASP A 109 0.48 -18.98 4.06
N LEU A 110 -0.61 -18.21 3.90
CA LEU A 110 -1.61 -18.00 4.96
C LEU A 110 -2.84 -18.92 4.76
N PRO A 111 -3.12 -19.87 5.67
CA PRO A 111 -4.16 -20.90 5.47
C PRO A 111 -5.62 -20.39 5.54
N LYS A 112 -5.87 -19.11 5.82
CA LYS A 112 -7.22 -18.54 6.07
C LYS A 112 -7.48 -17.20 5.39
N LEU A 113 -6.87 -16.98 4.23
CA LEU A 113 -6.95 -15.70 3.52
C LEU A 113 -7.64 -15.86 2.16
N LEU A 114 -8.80 -15.21 2.00
CA LEU A 114 -9.42 -15.04 0.69
C LEU A 114 -8.99 -13.70 0.10
N VAL A 115 -8.23 -13.72 -0.98
CA VAL A 115 -7.80 -12.49 -1.67
C VAL A 115 -8.63 -12.28 -2.93
N THR A 116 -9.18 -11.08 -3.09
CA THR A 116 -9.89 -10.67 -4.31
C THR A 116 -9.16 -9.55 -5.03
N PHE A 117 -8.96 -9.74 -6.33
CA PHE A 117 -8.31 -8.78 -7.23
C PHE A 117 -9.35 -8.06 -8.08
N TRP A 118 -9.28 -6.74 -8.11
CA TRP A 118 -9.93 -5.96 -9.15
C TRP A 118 -8.87 -5.24 -9.98
N MET A 119 -8.48 -5.87 -11.10
CA MET A 119 -7.73 -5.18 -12.16
C MET A 119 -8.73 -4.40 -13.01
N GLY A 120 -8.80 -3.08 -12.81
CA GLY A 120 -9.49 -2.21 -13.76
C GLY A 120 -8.79 -2.29 -15.12
N SER A 121 -9.55 -2.52 -16.18
CA SER A 121 -9.09 -2.43 -17.56
C SER A 121 -8.54 -1.03 -17.87
N GLN A 122 -7.22 -0.84 -17.84
CA GLN A 122 -6.55 0.34 -18.39
C GLN A 122 -5.23 -0.09 -19.04
N GLN A 123 -5.27 -0.20 -20.36
CA GLN A 123 -4.12 -0.16 -21.26
C GLN A 123 -3.28 1.10 -20.95
N LEU A 124 -1.97 0.93 -20.80
CA LEU A 124 -1.00 2.03 -20.66
C LEU A 124 -1.12 3.03 -21.83
N ARG A 125 -1.87 4.13 -21.66
CA ARG A 125 -1.72 5.37 -22.43
C ARG A 125 -2.22 6.57 -21.60
N GLY A 126 -1.28 7.43 -21.23
CA GLY A 126 -1.47 8.88 -21.14
C GLY A 126 -2.22 9.44 -19.93
N GLN A 127 -1.47 10.19 -19.12
CA GLN A 127 -1.91 11.38 -18.35
C GLN A 127 -3.22 11.29 -17.54
N LEU A 128 -3.09 11.00 -16.23
CA LEU A 128 -3.87 11.65 -15.17
C LEU A 128 -3.02 11.65 -13.88
N PRO A 129 -3.15 12.65 -12.99
CA PRO A 129 -2.42 12.68 -11.74
C PRO A 129 -3.07 11.66 -10.81
N ILE A 130 -2.64 10.41 -10.89
CA ILE A 130 -3.23 9.37 -10.07
C ILE A 130 -2.68 9.51 -8.67
N CYS A 131 -3.39 10.28 -7.85
CA CYS A 131 -3.38 10.12 -6.41
C CYS A 131 -4.03 8.77 -6.11
N PHE A 132 -3.34 7.67 -6.44
CA PHE A 132 -3.67 6.34 -5.97
C PHE A 132 -3.46 6.37 -4.46
N ARG A 133 -4.49 6.75 -3.71
CA ARG A 133 -4.63 6.21 -2.36
C ARG A 133 -4.62 4.70 -2.54
N ILE A 134 -3.56 4.07 -2.06
CA ILE A 134 -3.38 2.62 -2.08
C ILE A 134 -4.49 2.05 -1.19
N PHE A 135 -5.62 1.69 -1.79
CA PHE A 135 -6.76 1.14 -1.07
C PHE A 135 -6.59 -0.38 -0.98
N LEU A 136 -5.90 -0.81 0.07
CA LEU A 136 -5.98 -2.19 0.56
C LEU A 136 -7.00 -2.24 1.67
N MET A 137 -7.98 -3.12 1.53
CA MET A 137 -9.08 -3.25 2.48
C MET A 137 -9.15 -4.67 3.02
N VAL A 138 -9.21 -4.79 4.33
CA VAL A 138 -9.32 -6.06 5.03
C VAL A 138 -10.70 -6.14 5.66
N ILE A 139 -11.45 -7.17 5.33
CA ILE A 139 -12.77 -7.46 5.90
C ILE A 139 -12.63 -8.70 6.79
N LEU A 140 -12.96 -8.54 8.07
CA LEU A 140 -12.97 -9.62 9.06
C LEU A 140 -14.43 -9.94 9.39
N THR A 141 -14.89 -11.14 9.03
CA THR A 141 -16.24 -11.66 9.32
C THR A 141 -16.23 -12.47 10.59
#